data_AF-A0A957IBA9-F1
#
_entry.id   AF-A0A957IBA9-F1
#
_cell.length_a   1.000
_cell.length_b   1.000
_cell.length_c   1.000
_cell.angle_alpha   90.00
_cell.angle_beta   90.00
_cell.angle_gamma   90.00
#
_symmetry.space_group_name_H-M   'P 1'
#
loop_
_entity.id
_entity.type
_entity.pdbx_description
1 polymer ?
#
loop_
_entity_poly.entity_id
_entity_poly.type
_entity_poly.pdbx_seq_one_letter_code
_entity_poly.pdbx_strand_id
1 'polypeptide(L)'
;ALGVLRIELGLDEASEAIVPHPCVAMIAAHFGIENRGRGADQWLADVCQWTWRIKAHLHLSTELLMQLREAAEAEAIRIFSRNLRELLLAAPAGPKAVLGLDPGYRTGCKVAVVDATGKLLETATIYPHQPRNDWQGSLAILTQLVLKHGVELISIGNGTASRETDKLAAEVVRLAAEQKSGLKVAKIVVSEAGASVYSASAFAAAEFPDLDVSL
;
A
#
# COMPACT_ATOMS: atom_id res chain seq x y z
N ALA A 1 2.28 -10.60 16.59
CA ALA A 1 1.94 -9.22 16.96
C ALA A 1 3.07 -8.66 17.80
N LEU A 2 3.50 -7.40 17.59
CA LEU A 2 4.63 -6.77 18.29
C LEU A 2 4.39 -6.54 19.80
N GLY A 3 3.26 -7.00 20.36
CA GLY A 3 2.95 -6.92 21.79
C GLY A 3 2.69 -5.52 22.34
N VAL A 4 2.50 -4.52 21.47
CA VAL A 4 2.44 -3.10 21.86
C VAL A 4 1.06 -2.70 22.40
N LEU A 5 -0.01 -3.37 21.96
CA LEU A 5 -1.39 -3.04 22.33
C LEU A 5 -2.12 -4.28 22.87
N ARG A 6 -3.03 -4.04 23.82
CA ARG A 6 -4.00 -5.01 24.32
C ARG A 6 -5.40 -4.49 24.01
N ILE A 7 -6.23 -5.34 23.43
CA ILE A 7 -7.63 -5.05 23.13
C ILE A 7 -8.48 -5.94 24.04
N GLU A 8 -9.42 -5.35 24.75
CA GLU A 8 -10.35 -6.06 25.61
C GLU A 8 -11.77 -5.64 25.27
N LEU A 9 -12.68 -6.60 25.34
CA LEU A 9 -14.11 -6.36 25.22
C LEU A 9 -14.71 -6.31 26.63
N GLY A 10 -15.43 -5.24 26.90
CA GLY A 10 -16.14 -5.00 28.15
C GLY A 10 -17.43 -4.24 27.88
N LEU A 11 -18.27 -4.14 28.92
CA LEU A 11 -19.45 -3.29 28.88
C LEU A 11 -19.06 -1.83 29.16
N ASP A 12 -20.03 -0.92 29.05
CA ASP A 12 -19.83 0.44 29.58
C ASP A 12 -19.60 0.41 31.11
N GLU A 13 -19.00 1.48 31.62
CA GLU A 13 -18.59 1.59 33.03
C GLU A 13 -19.75 1.41 34.01
N ALA A 14 -20.94 1.89 33.67
CA ALA A 14 -22.13 1.76 34.52
C ALA A 14 -22.58 0.29 34.61
N SER A 15 -22.53 -0.44 33.49
CA SER A 15 -22.92 -1.84 33.39
C SER A 15 -21.91 -2.78 34.04
N GLU A 16 -20.61 -2.50 33.92
CA GLU A 16 -19.54 -3.25 34.61
C GLU A 16 -19.64 -3.14 36.14
N ALA A 17 -20.14 -2.01 36.66
CA ALA A 17 -20.29 -1.78 38.09
C ALA A 17 -21.48 -2.53 38.74
N ILE A 18 -22.38 -3.13 37.94
CA ILE A 18 -23.55 -3.85 38.46
C ILE A 18 -23.11 -5.17 39.12
N VAL A 19 -23.62 -5.43 40.33
CA VAL A 19 -23.37 -6.68 41.06
C VAL A 19 -24.69 -7.41 41.31
N PRO A 20 -24.86 -8.66 40.83
CA PRO A 20 -23.91 -9.42 40.02
C PRO A 20 -23.76 -8.85 38.59
N HIS A 21 -22.58 -9.04 37.98
CA HIS A 21 -22.29 -8.59 36.60
C HIS A 21 -23.45 -8.98 35.65
N PRO A 22 -23.89 -8.11 34.72
CA PRO A 22 -25.09 -8.35 33.90
C PRO A 22 -25.07 -9.70 33.18
N CYS A 23 -23.93 -10.10 32.61
CA CYS A 23 -23.79 -11.40 31.95
C CYS A 23 -23.84 -12.59 32.93
N VAL A 24 -23.44 -12.43 34.19
CA VAL A 24 -23.61 -13.46 35.23
C VAL A 24 -25.10 -13.62 35.56
N ALA A 25 -25.84 -12.51 35.67
CA ALA A 25 -27.28 -12.53 35.87
C ALA A 25 -28.00 -13.21 34.70
N MET A 26 -27.56 -12.95 33.45
CA MET A 26 -28.09 -13.63 32.25
C MET A 26 -27.86 -15.14 32.27
N ILE A 27 -26.65 -15.58 32.66
CA ILE A 27 -26.34 -17.02 32.81
C ILE A 27 -27.25 -17.64 33.87
N ALA A 28 -27.36 -17.02 35.04
CA ALA A 28 -28.20 -17.53 36.12
C ALA A 28 -29.68 -17.63 35.69
N ALA A 29 -30.20 -16.59 35.04
CA ALA A 29 -31.56 -16.57 34.51
C ALA A 29 -31.80 -17.66 33.46
N HIS A 30 -30.85 -17.89 32.54
CA HIS A 30 -30.95 -18.91 31.50
C HIS A 30 -31.12 -20.33 32.09
N PHE A 31 -30.46 -20.61 33.21
CA PHE A 31 -30.53 -21.91 33.89
C PHE A 31 -31.53 -21.96 35.07
N GLY A 32 -32.31 -20.90 35.29
CA GLY A 32 -33.27 -20.84 36.41
C GLY A 32 -32.61 -20.86 37.80
N ILE A 33 -31.38 -20.35 37.90
CA ILE A 33 -30.63 -20.25 39.16
C ILE A 33 -31.04 -18.94 39.84
N GLU A 34 -31.59 -19.07 41.05
CA GLU A 34 -32.03 -17.96 41.88
C GLU A 34 -31.47 -18.09 43.28
N ASN A 35 -31.11 -16.96 43.90
CA ASN A 35 -30.71 -16.95 45.30
C ASN A 35 -31.97 -16.84 46.17
N ARG A 36 -32.39 -17.98 46.73
CA ARG A 36 -33.52 -18.10 47.67
C ARG A 36 -33.06 -18.47 49.08
N GLY A 37 -31.76 -18.40 49.36
CA GLY A 37 -31.17 -18.80 50.65
C GLY A 37 -31.12 -20.32 50.87
N ARG A 38 -31.19 -21.14 49.81
CA ARG A 38 -31.02 -22.59 49.90
C ARG A 38 -29.55 -22.95 50.07
N GLY A 39 -29.26 -24.13 50.62
CA GLY A 39 -27.89 -24.57 50.90
C GLY A 39 -26.94 -24.61 49.69
N ALA A 40 -27.46 -24.78 48.47
CA ALA A 40 -26.67 -24.81 47.24
C ALA A 40 -26.60 -23.47 46.50
N ASP A 41 -27.37 -22.45 46.89
CA ASP A 41 -27.54 -21.22 46.09
C ASP A 41 -26.25 -20.44 45.95
N GLN A 42 -25.44 -20.35 47.02
CA GLN A 42 -24.14 -19.68 46.96
C GLN A 42 -23.20 -20.37 45.98
N TRP A 43 -23.11 -21.71 46.04
CA TRP A 43 -22.28 -22.49 45.14
C TRP A 43 -22.72 -22.33 43.68
N LEU A 44 -24.03 -22.35 43.41
CA LEU A 44 -24.57 -22.13 42.07
C LEU A 44 -24.28 -20.71 41.55
N ALA A 45 -24.36 -19.68 42.41
CA ALA A 45 -24.00 -18.32 42.06
C ALA A 45 -22.51 -18.19 41.70
N ASP A 46 -21.63 -18.85 42.45
CA ASP A 46 -20.19 -18.88 42.17
C ASP A 46 -19.91 -19.60 40.84
N VAL A 47 -20.61 -20.71 40.55
CA VAL A 47 -20.51 -21.40 39.26
C VAL A 47 -20.90 -20.48 38.09
N CYS A 48 -21.95 -19.66 38.25
CA CYS A 48 -22.33 -18.68 37.22
C CYS A 48 -21.23 -17.63 37.00
N GLN A 49 -20.61 -17.13 38.08
CA GLN A 49 -19.49 -16.19 37.98
C GLN A 49 -18.26 -16.80 37.28
N TRP A 50 -17.91 -18.05 37.62
CA TRP A 50 -16.80 -18.76 36.99
C TRP A 50 -17.08 -19.05 35.52
N THR A 51 -18.32 -19.44 35.19
CA THR A 51 -18.75 -19.66 33.82
C THR A 51 -18.58 -18.40 32.98
N TRP A 52 -18.97 -17.22 33.50
CA TRP A 52 -18.72 -15.95 32.83
C TRP A 52 -17.23 -15.69 32.65
N ARG A 53 -16.46 -15.63 33.75
CA ARG A 53 -15.08 -15.14 33.75
C ARG A 53 -14.09 -16.05 33.01
N ILE A 54 -14.29 -17.36 33.06
CA ILE A 54 -13.29 -18.33 32.59
C ILE A 54 -13.68 -18.95 31.25
N LYS A 55 -14.98 -18.99 30.92
CA LYS A 55 -15.47 -19.65 29.71
C LYS A 55 -16.17 -18.68 28.76
N ALA A 56 -17.32 -18.15 29.16
CA ALA A 56 -18.19 -17.41 28.25
C ALA A 56 -17.55 -16.10 27.77
N HIS A 57 -16.98 -15.28 28.66
CA HIS A 57 -16.36 -14.00 28.28
C HIS A 57 -15.19 -14.19 27.32
N LEU A 58 -14.29 -15.14 27.61
CA LEU A 58 -13.14 -15.44 26.76
C LEU A 58 -13.57 -15.95 25.37
N HIS A 59 -14.56 -16.84 25.33
CA HIS A 59 -15.07 -17.40 24.08
C HIS A 59 -15.74 -16.31 23.22
N LEU A 60 -16.69 -15.57 23.81
CA LEU A 60 -17.37 -14.45 23.12
C LEU A 60 -16.39 -13.39 22.67
N SER A 61 -15.40 -13.05 23.50
CA SER A 61 -14.40 -12.05 23.13
C SER A 61 -13.59 -12.49 21.91
N THR A 62 -13.20 -13.76 21.87
CA THR A 62 -12.45 -14.32 20.73
C THR A 62 -13.31 -14.32 19.47
N GLU A 63 -14.57 -14.76 19.56
CA GLU A 63 -15.48 -14.81 18.41
C GLU A 63 -15.79 -13.41 17.87
N LEU A 64 -16.14 -12.45 18.73
CA LEU A 64 -16.48 -11.10 18.31
C LEU A 64 -15.28 -10.36 17.70
N LEU A 65 -14.08 -10.52 18.27
CA LEU A 65 -12.86 -9.95 17.68
C LEU A 65 -12.51 -10.61 16.34
N MET A 66 -12.75 -11.92 16.19
CA MET A 66 -12.56 -12.62 14.92
C MET A 66 -13.54 -12.10 13.86
N GLN A 67 -14.83 -11.98 14.18
CA GLN A 67 -15.83 -11.41 13.28
C GLN A 67 -15.50 -9.98 12.87
N LEU A 68 -15.08 -9.14 13.83
CA LEU A 68 -14.66 -7.76 13.55
C LEU A 68 -13.44 -7.74 12.61
N ARG A 69 -12.47 -8.63 12.83
CA ARG A 69 -11.30 -8.76 11.99
C ARG A 69 -11.67 -9.21 10.58
N GLU A 70 -12.49 -10.24 10.43
CA GLU A 70 -12.94 -10.74 9.14
C GLU A 70 -13.69 -9.66 8.34
N ALA A 71 -14.58 -8.91 9.00
CA ALA A 71 -15.28 -7.80 8.37
C ALA A 71 -14.32 -6.69 7.91
N ALA A 72 -13.33 -6.34 8.75
CA ALA A 72 -12.32 -5.35 8.41
C ALA A 72 -11.42 -5.81 7.25
N GLU A 73 -10.99 -7.06 7.25
CA GLU A 73 -10.20 -7.65 6.16
C GLU A 73 -10.99 -7.69 4.85
N ALA A 74 -12.26 -8.10 4.89
CA ALA A 74 -13.13 -8.12 3.72
C ALA A 74 -13.30 -6.74 3.09
N GLU A 75 -13.50 -5.70 3.91
CA GLU A 75 -13.61 -4.32 3.43
C GLU A 75 -12.28 -3.80 2.85
N ALA A 76 -11.15 -4.11 3.50
CA ALA A 76 -9.84 -3.76 2.98
C ALA A 76 -9.58 -4.42 1.60
N ILE A 77 -9.88 -5.72 1.47
CA ILE A 77 -9.78 -6.45 0.20
C ILE A 77 -10.66 -5.83 -0.87
N ARG A 78 -11.88 -5.42 -0.53
CA ARG A 78 -12.80 -4.76 -1.47
C ARG A 78 -12.22 -3.46 -2.01
N ILE A 79 -11.62 -2.64 -1.14
CA ILE A 79 -10.95 -1.39 -1.54
C ILE A 79 -9.74 -1.68 -2.44
N PHE A 80 -8.87 -2.61 -2.05
CA PHE A 80 -7.70 -2.98 -2.86
C PHE A 80 -8.09 -3.53 -4.24
N SER A 81 -9.13 -4.36 -4.29
CA SER A 81 -9.66 -4.91 -5.54
C SER A 81 -10.19 -3.82 -6.47
N ARG A 82 -10.90 -2.82 -5.92
CA ARG A 82 -11.38 -1.67 -6.69
C ARG A 82 -10.20 -0.86 -7.24
N ASN A 83 -9.22 -0.55 -6.40
CA ASN A 83 -8.05 0.24 -6.82
C ASN A 83 -7.25 -0.48 -7.92
N LEU A 84 -7.07 -1.81 -7.81
CA LEU A 84 -6.43 -2.61 -8.85
C LEU A 84 -7.23 -2.58 -10.16
N ARG A 85 -8.56 -2.70 -10.10
CA ARG A 85 -9.42 -2.61 -11.28
C ARG A 85 -9.30 -1.25 -11.97
N GLU A 86 -9.25 -0.16 -11.21
CA GLU A 86 -9.07 1.20 -11.77
C GLU A 86 -7.71 1.34 -12.46
N LEU A 87 -6.64 0.77 -11.90
CA LEU A 87 -5.32 0.75 -12.55
C LEU A 87 -5.32 -0.06 -13.85
N LEU A 88 -5.93 -1.24 -13.86
CA LEU A 88 -5.99 -2.10 -15.05
C LEU A 88 -6.85 -1.54 -16.19
N LEU A 89 -7.85 -0.72 -15.85
CA LEU A 89 -8.75 -0.07 -16.81
C LEU A 89 -8.34 1.37 -17.16
N ALA A 90 -7.19 1.83 -16.66
CA ALA A 90 -6.66 3.14 -17.02
C ALA A 90 -6.46 3.22 -18.54
N ALA A 91 -6.88 4.34 -19.14
CA ALA A 91 -6.77 4.53 -20.57
C ALA A 91 -5.30 4.43 -21.02
N PRO A 92 -4.96 3.57 -22.00
CA PRO A 92 -3.60 3.47 -22.48
C PRO A 92 -3.19 4.73 -23.23
N ALA A 93 -1.95 5.17 -23.07
CA ALA A 93 -1.41 6.35 -23.76
C ALA A 93 -1.26 6.16 -25.28
N GLY A 94 -1.40 4.93 -25.76
CA GLY A 94 -1.23 4.54 -27.15
C GLY A 94 0.24 4.26 -27.52
N PRO A 95 0.51 3.96 -28.80
CA PRO A 95 1.84 3.64 -29.29
C PRO A 95 2.69 4.91 -29.41
N LYS A 96 3.43 5.23 -28.35
CA LYS A 96 4.31 6.40 -28.25
C LYS A 96 5.68 6.00 -27.73
N ALA A 97 6.73 6.70 -28.15
CA ALA A 97 8.02 6.57 -27.49
C ALA A 97 7.95 7.17 -26.08
N VAL A 98 8.31 6.38 -25.07
CA VAL A 98 8.18 6.75 -23.65
C VAL A 98 9.54 6.73 -22.95
N LEU A 99 9.81 7.78 -22.17
CA LEU A 99 10.89 7.81 -21.20
C LEU A 99 10.31 7.55 -19.79
N GLY A 100 10.62 6.39 -19.24
CA GLY A 100 10.28 5.99 -17.88
C GLY A 100 11.28 6.51 -16.86
N LEU A 101 10.78 7.07 -15.76
CA LEU A 101 11.55 7.53 -14.61
C LEU A 101 11.05 6.78 -13.37
N ASP A 102 11.92 5.97 -12.76
CA ASP A 102 11.75 5.39 -11.42
C ASP A 102 12.48 6.26 -10.39
N PRO A 103 11.77 7.13 -9.65
CA PRO A 103 12.39 8.12 -8.78
C PRO A 103 13.15 7.49 -7.61
N GLY A 104 14.28 8.11 -7.25
CA GLY A 104 15.04 7.72 -6.07
C GLY A 104 16.02 8.79 -5.62
N TYR A 105 16.33 8.79 -4.31
CA TYR A 105 17.34 9.66 -3.72
C TYR A 105 18.73 9.01 -3.81
N ARG A 106 19.08 8.20 -2.78
CA ARG A 106 20.41 7.62 -2.59
C ARG A 106 20.85 6.67 -3.71
N THR A 107 19.91 5.90 -4.27
CA THR A 107 20.17 4.94 -5.36
C THR A 107 20.10 5.58 -6.75
N GLY A 108 19.85 6.90 -6.83
CA GLY A 108 19.55 7.58 -8.08
C GLY A 108 18.14 7.31 -8.59
N CYS A 109 17.78 8.06 -9.63
CA CYS A 109 16.56 7.88 -10.42
C CYS A 109 16.93 7.05 -11.66
N LYS A 110 16.20 5.96 -11.90
CA LYS A 110 16.47 5.06 -13.02
C LYS A 110 15.64 5.49 -14.20
N VAL A 111 16.26 5.35 -15.36
CA VAL A 111 15.74 5.85 -16.63
C VAL A 111 15.71 4.71 -17.61
N ALA A 112 14.58 4.53 -18.28
CA ALA A 112 14.43 3.61 -19.39
C ALA A 112 13.70 4.31 -20.54
N VAL A 113 14.16 4.11 -21.76
CA VAL A 113 13.50 4.61 -22.97
C VAL A 113 12.96 3.41 -23.74
N VAL A 114 11.66 3.43 -24.04
CA VAL A 114 11.01 2.44 -24.89
C VAL A 114 10.44 3.10 -26.14
N ASP A 115 10.45 2.39 -27.27
CA ASP A 115 9.80 2.86 -28.49
C ASP A 115 8.28 2.67 -28.46
N ALA A 116 7.60 3.07 -29.54
CA ALA A 116 6.15 2.95 -29.67
C ALA A 116 5.62 1.50 -29.67
N THR A 117 6.50 0.50 -29.79
CA THR A 117 6.17 -0.93 -29.69
C THR A 117 6.40 -1.48 -28.27
N GLY A 118 7.00 -0.70 -27.38
CA GLY A 118 7.40 -1.12 -26.03
C GLY A 118 8.81 -1.72 -25.96
N LYS A 119 9.56 -1.73 -27.07
CA LYS A 119 10.93 -2.25 -27.08
C LYS A 119 11.86 -1.29 -26.34
N LEU A 120 12.65 -1.84 -25.41
CA LEU A 120 13.71 -1.09 -24.72
C LEU A 120 14.79 -0.62 -25.69
N LEU A 121 15.09 0.67 -25.66
CA LEU A 121 16.10 1.33 -26.51
C LEU A 121 17.36 1.69 -25.73
N GLU A 122 17.21 2.26 -24.53
CA GLU A 122 18.34 2.77 -23.74
C GLU A 122 17.95 2.88 -22.27
N THR A 123 18.92 2.69 -21.38
CA THR A 123 18.77 2.88 -19.94
C THR A 123 19.84 3.82 -19.40
N ALA A 124 19.56 4.46 -18.27
CA ALA A 124 20.54 5.24 -17.53
C ALA A 124 20.17 5.29 -16.04
N THR A 125 21.16 5.60 -15.21
CA THR A 125 20.94 5.97 -13.81
C THR A 125 21.47 7.37 -13.57
N ILE A 126 20.57 8.28 -13.22
CA ILE A 126 20.87 9.69 -12.96
C ILE A 126 20.76 10.00 -11.46
N TYR A 127 21.41 11.07 -11.03
CA TYR A 127 21.45 11.43 -9.61
C TYR A 127 21.05 12.90 -9.38
N PRO A 128 19.84 13.31 -9.78
CA PRO A 128 19.39 14.70 -9.72
C PRO A 128 19.22 15.21 -8.28
N HIS A 129 18.96 14.29 -7.35
CA HIS A 129 18.58 14.59 -5.97
C HIS A 129 19.72 14.27 -5.00
N GLN A 130 19.49 14.60 -3.73
CA GLN A 130 20.39 14.25 -2.63
C GLN A 130 20.71 12.74 -2.61
N PRO A 131 21.95 12.36 -2.29
CA PRO A 131 23.04 13.21 -1.79
C PRO A 131 23.88 13.90 -2.89
N ARG A 132 23.80 13.45 -4.15
CA ARG A 132 24.70 13.91 -5.21
C ARG A 132 24.26 15.24 -5.83
N ASN A 133 22.95 15.54 -5.85
CA ASN A 133 22.37 16.80 -6.32
C ASN A 133 22.86 17.22 -7.73
N ASP A 134 23.07 16.26 -8.62
CA ASP A 134 23.55 16.48 -9.99
C ASP A 134 22.37 16.80 -10.92
N TRP A 135 21.67 17.90 -10.62
CA TRP A 135 20.48 18.34 -11.34
C TRP A 135 20.79 18.61 -12.82
N GLN A 136 21.86 19.36 -13.09
CA GLN A 136 22.20 19.78 -14.45
C GLN A 136 22.73 18.63 -15.31
N GLY A 137 23.56 17.73 -14.76
CA GLY A 137 23.99 16.53 -15.47
C GLY A 137 22.80 15.64 -15.81
N SER A 138 21.86 15.49 -14.88
CA SER A 138 20.63 14.74 -15.11
C SER A 138 19.74 15.37 -16.18
N LEU A 139 19.55 16.70 -16.17
CA LEU A 139 18.81 17.41 -17.21
C LEU A 139 19.42 17.21 -18.60
N ALA A 140 20.75 17.30 -18.71
CA ALA A 140 21.44 17.12 -19.98
C ALA A 140 21.23 15.70 -20.53
N ILE A 141 21.41 14.68 -19.69
CA ILE A 141 21.20 13.27 -20.06
C ILE A 141 19.75 13.03 -20.50
N LEU A 142 18.77 13.46 -19.70
CA LEU A 142 17.35 13.25 -20.01
C LEU A 142 16.94 13.98 -21.30
N THR A 143 17.38 15.23 -21.48
CA THR A 143 17.07 16.00 -22.69
C THR A 143 17.69 15.34 -23.93
N GLN A 144 18.92 14.83 -23.82
CA GLN A 144 19.55 14.09 -24.91
C GLN A 144 18.77 12.83 -25.28
N LEU A 145 18.34 12.04 -24.29
CA LEU A 145 17.55 10.82 -24.51
C LEU A 145 16.21 11.14 -25.20
N VAL A 146 15.52 12.19 -24.74
CA VAL A 146 14.26 12.66 -25.34
C VAL A 146 14.46 13.03 -26.80
N LEU A 147 15.50 13.80 -27.12
CA LEU A 147 15.77 14.26 -28.49
C LEU A 147 16.24 13.13 -29.41
N LYS A 148 17.10 12.24 -28.90
CA LYS A 148 17.68 11.10 -29.64
C LYS A 148 16.62 10.11 -30.08
N HIS A 149 15.70 9.75 -29.18
CA HIS A 149 14.69 8.71 -29.42
C HIS A 149 13.33 9.28 -29.82
N GLY A 150 13.18 10.60 -29.91
CA GLY A 150 11.92 11.24 -30.28
C GLY A 150 10.80 10.96 -29.27
N VAL A 151 11.14 10.97 -27.97
CA VAL A 151 10.19 10.68 -26.89
C VAL A 151 9.02 11.66 -26.92
N GLU A 152 7.81 11.13 -26.79
CA GLU A 152 6.56 11.90 -26.76
C GLU A 152 5.94 11.96 -25.36
N LEU A 153 6.29 11.01 -24.49
CA LEU A 153 5.75 10.89 -23.14
C LEU A 153 6.85 10.58 -22.12
N ILE A 154 6.82 11.28 -20.99
CA ILE A 154 7.64 10.99 -19.82
C ILE A 154 6.74 10.41 -18.74
N SER A 155 6.94 9.16 -18.33
CA SER A 155 6.20 8.52 -17.24
C SER A 155 7.03 8.52 -15.96
N ILE A 156 6.46 8.99 -14.86
CA ILE A 156 7.15 9.16 -13.57
C ILE A 156 6.48 8.28 -12.52
N GLY A 157 7.22 7.37 -11.89
CA GLY A 157 6.73 6.59 -10.74
C GLY A 157 6.29 7.49 -9.59
N ASN A 158 5.21 7.13 -8.90
CA ASN A 158 4.61 7.94 -7.84
C ASN A 158 5.18 7.68 -6.43
N GLY A 159 6.36 7.07 -6.34
CA GLY A 159 7.02 6.76 -5.08
C GLY A 159 7.94 7.84 -4.53
N THR A 160 9.05 7.38 -3.95
CA THR A 160 10.00 8.21 -3.21
C THR A 160 10.72 9.17 -4.15
N ALA A 161 10.77 10.47 -3.83
CA ALA A 161 11.34 11.52 -4.69
C ALA A 161 10.56 11.81 -6.00
N SER A 162 9.32 11.31 -6.13
CA SER A 162 8.47 11.54 -7.30
C SER A 162 8.17 13.02 -7.53
N ARG A 163 7.94 13.80 -6.46
CA ARG A 163 7.64 15.25 -6.55
C ARG A 163 8.81 16.04 -7.13
N GLU A 164 10.04 15.72 -6.71
CA GLU A 164 11.25 16.36 -7.20
C GLU A 164 11.57 15.91 -8.63
N THR A 165 11.32 14.64 -8.94
CA THR A 165 11.49 14.10 -10.30
C THR A 165 10.47 14.68 -11.27
N ASP A 166 9.26 14.97 -10.83
CA ASP A 166 8.23 15.66 -11.63
C ASP A 166 8.65 17.09 -12.01
N LYS A 167 9.33 17.80 -11.10
CA LYS A 167 9.93 19.11 -11.40
C LYS A 167 11.05 18.99 -12.42
N LEU A 168 11.92 17.98 -12.27
CA LEU A 168 12.98 17.69 -13.24
C LEU A 168 12.41 17.42 -14.63
N ALA A 169 11.38 16.56 -14.72
CA ALA A 169 10.71 16.24 -15.98
C ALA A 169 10.06 17.47 -16.62
N ALA A 170 9.49 18.38 -15.84
CA ALA A 170 8.94 19.64 -16.36
C ALA A 170 10.02 20.51 -17.03
N GLU A 171 11.20 20.58 -16.44
CA GLU A 171 12.35 21.30 -17.01
C GLU A 171 12.87 20.61 -18.29
N VAL A 172 12.94 19.28 -18.32
CA VAL A 172 13.29 18.51 -19.53
C VAL A 172 12.33 18.80 -20.67
N VAL A 173 11.01 18.80 -20.41
CA VAL A 173 10.00 19.12 -21.44
C VAL A 173 10.23 20.51 -22.03
N ARG A 174 10.53 21.51 -21.18
CA ARG A 174 10.82 22.87 -21.64
C ARG A 174 12.08 22.92 -22.51
N LEU A 175 13.18 22.32 -22.05
CA LEU A 175 14.46 22.31 -22.77
C LEU A 175 14.35 21.57 -24.11
N ALA A 176 13.64 20.45 -24.15
CA ALA A 176 13.42 19.70 -25.39
C ALA A 176 12.62 20.50 -26.42
N ALA A 177 11.60 21.25 -25.98
CA ALA A 177 10.80 22.11 -26.85
C ALA A 177 11.61 23.31 -27.41
N GLU A 178 12.53 23.86 -26.61
CA GLU A 178 13.45 24.94 -27.04
C GLU A 178 14.45 24.45 -28.10
N GLN A 179 14.97 23.22 -27.96
CA GLN A 179 15.98 22.67 -28.86
C GLN A 179 15.42 22.09 -30.16
N LYS A 180 14.18 21.58 -30.14
CA LYS A 180 13.56 20.97 -31.33
C LYS A 180 12.14 21.47 -31.51
N SER A 181 11.99 22.48 -32.36
CA SER A 181 10.69 23.01 -32.76
C SER A 181 9.79 21.90 -33.32
N GLY A 182 8.57 21.80 -32.78
CA GLY A 182 7.57 20.80 -33.18
C GLY A 182 7.58 19.50 -32.38
N LEU A 183 8.56 19.26 -31.51
CA LEU A 183 8.54 18.13 -30.59
C LEU A 183 7.55 18.40 -29.44
N LYS A 184 6.49 17.58 -29.32
CA LYS A 184 5.51 17.68 -28.24
C LYS A 184 5.73 16.55 -27.24
N VAL A 185 6.31 16.90 -26.09
CA VAL A 185 6.53 15.95 -24.99
C VAL A 185 5.55 16.26 -23.88
N ALA A 186 4.82 15.25 -23.41
CA ALA A 186 3.98 15.33 -22.22
C ALA A 186 4.64 14.59 -21.05
N LYS A 187 4.33 14.99 -19.82
CA LYS A 187 4.70 14.23 -18.62
C LYS A 187 3.46 13.72 -17.90
N ILE A 188 3.54 12.53 -17.31
CA ILE A 188 2.48 11.93 -16.52
C ILE A 188 3.07 11.19 -15.33
N VAL A 189 2.38 11.27 -14.19
CA VAL A 189 2.69 10.47 -13.01
C VAL A 189 1.88 9.17 -13.08
N VAL A 190 2.55 8.04 -12.86
CA VAL A 190 1.98 6.69 -12.92
C VAL A 190 2.19 5.96 -11.60
N SER A 191 1.36 4.95 -11.33
CA SER A 191 1.58 4.09 -10.18
C SER A 191 2.82 3.23 -10.40
N GLU A 192 3.74 3.21 -9.44
CA GLU A 192 4.87 2.27 -9.43
C GLU A 192 4.54 0.94 -8.71
N ALA A 193 3.27 0.74 -8.34
CA ALA A 193 2.83 -0.45 -7.63
C ALA A 193 3.15 -1.71 -8.45
N GLY A 194 3.98 -2.58 -7.87
CA GLY A 194 4.40 -3.82 -8.51
C GLY A 194 5.67 -3.72 -9.37
N ALA A 195 6.21 -2.52 -9.63
CA ALA A 195 7.43 -2.36 -10.44
C ALA A 195 8.64 -3.10 -9.82
N SER A 196 8.90 -2.90 -8.52
CA SER A 196 10.01 -3.60 -7.83
C SER A 196 9.76 -5.10 -7.65
N VAL A 197 8.49 -5.54 -7.61
CA VAL A 197 8.15 -6.97 -7.57
C VAL A 197 8.43 -7.61 -8.92
N TYR A 198 8.08 -6.91 -10.01
CA TYR A 198 8.39 -7.32 -11.37
C TYR A 198 9.90 -7.39 -11.59
N SER A 199 10.67 -6.35 -11.25
CA SER A 199 12.12 -6.32 -11.52
C SER A 199 12.88 -7.45 -10.80
N ALA A 200 12.43 -7.83 -9.60
CA ALA A 200 12.98 -8.96 -8.85
C ALA A 200 12.44 -10.34 -9.27
N SER A 201 11.54 -10.41 -10.26
CA SER A 201 10.91 -11.66 -10.68
C SER A 201 11.77 -12.46 -11.67
N ALA A 202 11.61 -13.78 -11.66
CA ALA A 202 12.24 -14.64 -12.66
C ALA A 202 11.77 -14.32 -14.10
N PHE A 203 10.57 -13.76 -14.24
CA PHE A 203 10.04 -13.35 -15.53
C PHE A 203 10.82 -12.15 -16.10
N ALA A 204 11.04 -11.10 -15.30
CA ALA A 204 11.83 -9.96 -15.72
C ALA A 204 13.29 -10.35 -16.01
N ALA A 205 13.88 -11.24 -15.20
CA ALA A 205 15.22 -11.77 -15.46
C ALA A 205 15.31 -12.56 -16.79
N ALA A 206 14.22 -13.19 -17.24
CA ALA A 206 14.16 -13.84 -18.54
C ALA A 206 13.92 -12.86 -19.69
N GLU A 207 13.15 -11.80 -19.46
CA GLU A 207 12.87 -10.75 -20.45
C GLU A 207 14.10 -9.85 -20.71
N PHE A 208 14.86 -9.57 -19.64
CA PHE A 208 16.00 -8.66 -19.63
C PHE A 208 17.22 -9.24 -18.90
N PRO A 209 17.89 -10.29 -19.43
CA PRO A 209 18.96 -11.00 -18.72
C PRO A 209 20.20 -10.17 -18.41
N ASP A 210 20.47 -9.16 -19.24
CA ASP A 210 21.68 -8.32 -19.16
C ASP A 210 21.46 -7.02 -18.36
N LEU A 211 20.26 -6.82 -17.80
CA LEU A 211 19.91 -5.64 -17.01
C LEU A 211 19.98 -5.94 -15.51
N ASP A 212 20.49 -4.96 -14.75
CA ASP A 212 20.53 -5.05 -13.29
C ASP A 212 19.11 -4.96 -12.70
N VAL A 213 18.85 -5.68 -11.60
CA VAL A 213 17.53 -5.76 -10.93
C VAL A 213 17.00 -4.40 -10.45
N SER A 214 17.89 -3.41 -10.29
CA SER A 214 17.51 -2.06 -9.91
C SER A 214 16.92 -1.23 -11.05
N LEU A 215 17.05 -1.66 -12.32
CA LEU A 215 16.49 -1.04 -13.52
C LEU A 215 15.10 -1.58 -13.86
#